data_AF-A0A5B9D614-F1
#
_entry.id   AF-A0A5B9D614-F1
#
_cell.length_a   1.000
_cell.length_b   1.000
_cell.length_c   1.000
_cell.angle_alpha   90.00
_cell.angle_beta   90.00
_cell.angle_gamma   90.00
#
_symmetry.space_group_name_H-M   'P 1'
#
loop_
_entity.id
_entity.type
_entity.pdbx_description
1 polymer ?
#
loop_
_entity_poly.entity_id
_entity_poly.type
_entity_poly.pdbx_seq_one_letter_code
_entity_poly.pdbx_strand_id
1 'polypeptide(L)'
;MADENFVVKINTALSNKPFFVKITDPNMTISRIFSEAISTLRNTGRPLESDQLNQLFEHHQIFNSGKTVQKGELFKDLSKTTQSVNEQNVTLVELDLVSSHSGGS
;
A
#
# COMPACT_ATOMS: atom_id res chain seq x y z
N MET A 1 2.90 6.36 25.76
CA MET A 1 2.42 6.73 24.41
C MET A 1 1.94 5.43 23.81
N ALA A 2 0.68 5.34 23.39
CA ALA A 2 0.18 4.10 22.79
C ALA A 2 0.94 3.86 21.49
N ASP A 3 1.44 2.63 21.27
CA ASP A 3 2.08 2.26 20.00
C ASP A 3 1.04 2.39 18.89
N GLU A 4 1.07 3.50 18.16
CA GLU A 4 0.21 3.69 16.99
C GLU A 4 0.68 2.73 15.90
N ASN A 5 -0.11 1.69 15.66
CA ASN A 5 0.19 0.68 14.66
C ASN A 5 -0.44 1.09 13.33
N PHE A 6 0.36 1.70 12.46
CA PHE A 6 -0.05 2.04 11.12
C PHE A 6 0.26 0.90 10.15
N VAL A 7 -0.73 0.50 9.36
CA VAL A 7 -0.60 -0.56 8.35
C VAL A 7 -1.19 -0.09 7.03
N VAL A 8 -0.50 -0.39 5.95
CA VAL A 8 -1.01 -0.24 4.59
C VAL A 8 -1.28 -1.62 4.02
N LYS A 9 -2.52 -1.84 3.58
CA LYS A 9 -2.94 -3.02 2.83
C LYS A 9 -2.97 -2.66 1.35
N ILE A 10 -2.10 -3.29 0.57
CA ILE A 10 -1.98 -3.09 -0.87
C ILE A 10 -2.67 -4.26 -1.58
N ASN A 11 -3.80 -3.98 -2.20
CA ASN A 11 -4.52 -4.92 -3.04
C ASN A 11 -4.00 -4.83 -4.47
N THR A 12 -3.82 -5.98 -5.12
CA THR A 12 -3.34 -6.07 -6.50
C THR A 12 -4.26 -6.94 -7.33
N ALA A 13 -4.42 -6.62 -8.61
CA ALA A 13 -5.22 -7.44 -9.53
C ALA A 13 -4.61 -8.84 -9.80
N LEU A 14 -3.32 -9.04 -9.49
CA LEU A 14 -2.59 -10.28 -9.80
C LEU A 14 -2.71 -11.35 -8.71
N SER A 15 -3.22 -11.01 -7.53
CA SER A 15 -3.25 -11.92 -6.39
C SER A 15 -4.43 -11.65 -5.46
N ASN A 16 -5.10 -12.73 -5.04
CA ASN A 16 -6.10 -12.68 -3.98
C ASN A 16 -5.51 -12.41 -2.59
N LYS A 17 -4.17 -12.36 -2.48
CA LYS A 17 -3.45 -12.10 -1.24
C LYS A 17 -2.88 -10.67 -1.27
N PRO A 18 -3.39 -9.75 -0.43
CA PRO A 18 -2.84 -8.41 -0.34
C PRO A 18 -1.46 -8.39 0.35
N PHE A 19 -0.68 -7.36 0.05
CA PHE A 19 0.56 -7.07 0.76
C PHE A 19 0.27 -6.16 1.95
N PHE A 20 0.77 -6.53 3.13
CA PHE A 20 0.66 -5.72 4.33
C PHE A 20 2.01 -5.09 4.64
N VAL A 21 2.02 -3.77 4.78
CA VAL A 21 3.22 -2.98 5.07
C VAL A 21 2.99 -2.26 6.38
N LYS A 22 3.77 -2.58 7.41
CA LYS A 22 3.79 -1.78 8.64
C LYS A 22 4.55 -0.50 8.35
N ILE A 23 3.99 0.64 8.73
CA ILE A 23 4.68 1.93 8.64
C ILE A 23 4.84 2.50 10.05
N THR A 24 5.91 3.25 10.25
CA THR A 24 6.26 3.83 11.56
C THR A 24 6.10 5.34 11.59
N ASP A 25 5.94 5.98 10.43
CA ASP A 25 5.76 7.42 10.29
C ASP A 25 4.59 7.73 9.34
N PRO A 26 3.51 8.38 9.82
CA PRO A 26 2.37 8.74 8.97
C PRO A 26 2.68 9.86 7.97
N ASN A 27 3.85 10.51 8.04
CA ASN A 27 4.33 11.48 7.04
C ASN A 27 5.08 10.82 5.86
N MET A 28 5.11 9.50 5.77
CA MET A 28 5.67 8.82 4.60
C MET A 28 4.81 9.04 3.36
N THR A 29 5.46 9.26 2.22
CA THR A 29 4.80 9.30 0.91
C THR A 29 4.40 7.90 0.46
N ILE A 30 3.39 7.81 -0.40
CA ILE A 30 2.99 6.54 -1.02
C ILE A 30 4.17 5.90 -1.77
N SER A 31 4.95 6.69 -2.51
CA SER A 31 6.17 6.20 -3.19
C SER A 31 7.16 5.56 -2.23
N ARG A 32 7.36 6.14 -1.04
CA ARG A 32 8.29 5.61 -0.04
C ARG A 32 7.77 4.30 0.54
N ILE A 33 6.46 4.22 0.83
CA ILE A 33 5.82 3.00 1.34
C ILE A 33 5.99 1.84 0.37
N PHE A 34 5.69 2.06 -0.92
CA PHE A 34 5.88 1.02 -1.94
C PHE A 34 7.35 0.64 -2.09
N SER A 35 8.28 1.61 -2.09
CA SER A 35 9.72 1.35 -2.17
C SER A 35 10.20 0.46 -1.03
N GLU A 36 9.74 0.70 0.20
CA GLU A 36 10.10 -0.12 1.36
C GLU A 36 9.47 -1.51 1.29
N ALA A 37 8.23 -1.63 0.83
CA ALA A 37 7.57 -2.92 0.60
C ALA A 37 8.34 -3.78 -0.42
N ILE A 38 8.68 -3.19 -1.57
CA ILE A 38 9.44 -3.83 -2.65
C ILE A 38 10.82 -4.27 -2.14
N SER A 39 11.55 -3.38 -1.47
CA SER A 39 12.86 -3.69 -0.90
C SER A 39 12.78 -4.81 0.14
N THR A 40 11.77 -4.78 1.00
CA THR A 40 11.56 -5.83 2.02
C THR A 40 11.27 -7.18 1.38
N LEU A 41 10.41 -7.25 0.36
CA LEU A 41 10.14 -8.48 -0.38
C LEU A 41 11.42 -9.05 -0.98
N ARG A 42 12.22 -8.21 -1.67
CA ARG A 42 13.50 -8.62 -2.25
C ARG A 42 14.46 -9.16 -1.19
N ASN A 43 14.64 -8.43 -0.09
CA ASN A 43 15.59 -8.77 0.96
C ASN A 43 15.15 -9.97 1.81
N THR A 44 13.86 -10.32 1.82
CA THR A 44 13.31 -11.48 2.54
C THR A 44 13.19 -12.72 1.65
N GLY A 45 13.89 -12.77 0.52
CA GLY A 45 13.94 -13.94 -0.36
C GLY A 45 12.70 -14.10 -1.24
N ARG A 46 11.94 -13.02 -1.49
CA ARG A 46 10.77 -12.97 -2.38
C ARG A 46 10.99 -12.02 -3.56
N PRO A 47 12.03 -12.24 -4.39
CA PRO A 47 12.37 -11.34 -5.50
C PRO A 47 11.28 -11.28 -6.57
N LEU A 48 10.59 -12.39 -6.87
CA LEU A 48 9.50 -12.41 -7.85
C LEU A 48 8.33 -11.53 -7.42
N GLU A 49 7.90 -11.62 -6.16
CA GLU A 49 6.83 -10.75 -5.61
C GLU A 49 7.26 -9.28 -5.60
N SER A 50 8.54 -9.01 -5.28
CA SER A 50 9.12 -7.67 -5.37
C SER A 50 9.03 -7.10 -6.78
N ASP A 51 9.45 -7.86 -7.80
CA ASP A 51 9.44 -7.41 -9.20
C ASP A 51 8.00 -7.20 -9.70
N GLN A 52 7.07 -8.08 -9.33
CA GLN A 52 5.65 -7.92 -9.64
C GLN A 52 5.05 -6.66 -9.01
N LEU A 53 5.27 -6.45 -7.71
CA LEU A 53 4.78 -5.26 -7.02
C LEU A 53 5.35 -3.97 -7.62
N ASN A 54 6.64 -3.99 -8.00
CA ASN A 54 7.29 -2.86 -8.65
C ASN A 54 6.65 -2.56 -10.02
N GLN A 55 6.43 -3.57 -10.87
CA GLN A 55 5.76 -3.38 -12.17
C GLN A 55 4.35 -2.83 -12.00
N LEU A 56 3.59 -3.34 -11.03
CA LEU A 56 2.25 -2.84 -10.77
C LEU A 56 2.29 -1.37 -10.32
N PHE A 57 3.16 -1.03 -9.37
CA PHE A 57 3.31 0.34 -8.89
C PHE A 57 3.72 1.33 -9.99
N GLU A 58 4.51 0.89 -10.98
CA GLU A 58 4.91 1.73 -12.11
C GLU A 58 3.82 1.93 -13.16
N HIS A 59 2.96 0.92 -13.38
CA HIS A 59 2.03 0.93 -14.50
C HIS A 59 0.55 1.07 -14.12
N HIS A 60 0.20 1.03 -12.84
CA HIS A 60 -1.19 1.07 -12.37
C HIS A 60 -1.50 2.37 -11.64
N GLN A 61 -2.77 2.76 -11.71
CA GLN A 61 -3.30 3.83 -10.87
C GLN A 61 -3.52 3.29 -9.45
N ILE A 62 -3.26 4.14 -8.46
CA ILE A 62 -3.44 3.84 -7.05
C ILE A 62 -4.76 4.46 -6.61
N PHE A 63 -5.60 3.69 -5.93
CA PHE A 63 -6.84 4.18 -5.36
C PHE A 63 -6.85 4.01 -3.84
N ASN A 64 -7.47 4.96 -3.15
CA ASN A 64 -7.84 4.86 -1.73
C ASN A 64 -9.30 5.28 -1.59
N SER A 65 -10.13 4.39 -1.03
CA SER A 65 -11.58 4.63 -0.87
C SER A 65 -12.26 5.18 -2.14
N GLY A 66 -11.93 4.60 -3.30
CA GLY A 66 -12.51 4.97 -4.61
C GLY A 66 -11.97 6.25 -5.24
N LYS A 67 -10.98 6.92 -4.62
CA LYS A 67 -10.32 8.12 -5.17
C LYS A 67 -8.90 7.80 -5.63
N THR A 68 -8.49 8.38 -6.76
CA THR A 68 -7.11 8.28 -7.23
C THR A 68 -6.16 8.96 -6.24
N VAL A 69 -5.05 8.29 -5.94
CA VAL A 69 -3.98 8.74 -5.06
C VAL A 69 -2.71 8.94 -5.87
N GLN A 70 -2.07 10.09 -5.70
CA GLN A 70 -0.78 10.37 -6.32
C GLN A 70 0.35 9.73 -5.52
N LYS A 71 1.42 9.29 -6.21
CA LYS A 71 2.61 8.69 -5.58
C LYS A 71 3.28 9.60 -4.53
N GLY A 72 3.09 10.92 -4.64
CA GLY A 72 3.63 11.92 -3.71
C GLY A 72 2.75 12.24 -2.50
N GLU A 73 1.50 11.74 -2.45
CA GLU A 73 0.62 11.96 -1.30
C GLU A 73 1.16 11.28 -0.04
N LEU A 74 0.79 11.81 1.13
CA LEU A 74 1.23 11.29 2.42
C LEU A 74 0.20 10.32 2.97
N PHE A 75 0.67 9.29 3.68
CA PHE A 75 -0.22 8.33 4.35
C PHE A 75 -1.25 9.03 5.25
N LYS A 76 -0.84 10.07 5.98
CA LYS A 76 -1.74 10.78 6.90
C LYS A 76 -2.92 11.47 6.21
N ASP A 77 -2.84 11.73 4.91
CA ASP A 77 -3.88 12.43 4.16
C ASP A 77 -4.91 11.46 3.55
N LEU A 78 -4.64 10.15 3.61
CA LEU A 78 -5.52 9.12 3.09
C LEU A 78 -6.68 8.80 4.04
N SER A 79 -7.74 8.22 3.46
CA SER A 79 -8.83 7.61 4.20
C SER A 79 -8.33 6.39 4.96
N LYS A 80 -8.63 6.38 6.26
CA LYS A 80 -8.14 5.38 7.22
C LYS A 80 -9.31 4.69 7.89
N THR A 81 -9.10 3.45 8.31
CA THR A 81 -9.99 2.73 9.21
C THR A 81 -9.19 2.29 10.43
N THR A 82 -9.69 2.58 11.63
CA THR A 82 -9.10 2.06 12.86
C THR A 82 -9.82 0.78 13.26
N GLN A 83 -9.07 -0.27 13.54
CA GLN A 83 -9.57 -1.59 13.94
C GLN A 83 -8.84 -2.04 15.21
N SER A 84 -9.55 -2.71 16.12
CA SER A 84 -8.92 -3.36 17.28
C SER A 84 -8.55 -4.79 16.91
N VAL A 85 -7.25 -5.11 16.97
CA VAL A 85 -6.71 -6.44 16.71
C VAL A 85 -5.94 -6.87 17.96
N ASN A 86 -6.36 -7.94 18.63
CA ASN A 86 -5.75 -8.43 19.87
C ASN A 86 -5.55 -7.30 20.91
N GLU A 87 -6.59 -6.49 21.14
CA GLU A 87 -6.59 -5.35 22.07
C GLU A 87 -5.64 -4.19 21.67
N GLN A 88 -5.04 -4.23 20.48
CA GLN A 88 -4.23 -3.16 19.92
C GLN A 88 -5.01 -2.39 18.84
N ASN A 89 -5.01 -1.07 18.92
CA ASN A 89 -5.55 -0.22 17.86
C ASN A 89 -4.60 -0.19 16.67
N VAL A 90 -5.10 -0.65 15.52
CA VAL A 90 -4.40 -0.62 14.24
C VAL A 90 -5.11 0.38 13.33
N THR A 91 -4.37 1.36 12.84
CA THR A 91 -4.83 2.28 11.80
C THR A 91 -4.44 1.72 10.45
N LEU A 92 -5.45 1.34 9.66
CA LEU A 92 -5.30 0.72 8.35
C LEU A 92 -5.61 1.73 7.24
N VAL A 93 -4.77 1.75 6.21
CA VAL A 93 -5.08 2.33 4.90
C VAL A 93 -5.14 1.22 3.88
N GLU A 94 -6.17 1.22 3.04
CA GLU A 94 -6.28 0.32 1.90
C GLU A 94 -5.91 1.06 0.61
N LEU A 95 -5.02 0.47 -0.17
CA LEU A 95 -4.59 0.94 -1.48
C LEU A 95 -4.87 -0.12 -2.54
N ASP A 96 -5.58 0.25 -3.59
CA ASP A 96 -5.87 -0.63 -4.72
C ASP A 96 -5.04 -0.24 -5.94
N LEU A 97 -4.28 -1.20 -6.48
CA LEU A 97 -3.59 -1.05 -7.76
C LEU A 97 -4.51 -1.50 -8.89
N VAL A 98 -5.01 -0.54 -9.66
CA VAL A 98 -5.98 -0.77 -10.74
C VAL A 98 -5.34 -0.43 -12.07
N SER A 99 -5.44 -1.37 -13.03
CA SER A 99 -4.94 -1.16 -14.39
C SER A 99 -5.67 0.02 -15.01
N SER A 100 -4.95 0.99 -15.56
CA SER A 100 -5.56 2.01 -16.39
C SER A 100 -5.99 1.36 -17.72
N HIS A 101 -7.22 0.86 -17.78
CA HIS A 101 -7.85 0.60 -19.07
C HIS A 101 -8.22 1.96 -19.64
N SER A 102 -7.35 2.53 -20.48
CA SER A 102 -7.82 3.43 -21.52
C SER A 102 -8.74 2.59 -22.40
N GLY A 103 -10.06 2.71 -22.18
CA GLY A 103 -11.04 2.13 -23.09
C GLY A 103 -10.66 2.48 -24.51
N GLY A 104 -10.55 1.45 -25.35
CA GLY A 104 -10.24 1.59 -26.76
C GLY A 104 -11.16 2.62 -27.42
N SER A 105 -10.55 3.43 -28.28
CA SER A 105 -11.25 4.29 -29.23
C SER A 105 -12.16 3.50 -30.15
#